data_AF-A0A4U9D486-F1
#
_entry.id   AF-A0A4U9D486-F1
#
_cell.length_a   1.000
_cell.length_b   1.000
_cell.length_c   1.000
_cell.angle_alpha   90.00
_cell.angle_beta   90.00
_cell.angle_gamma   90.00
#
_symmetry.space_group_name_H-M   'P 1'
#
loop_
_entity.id
_entity.type
_entity.pdbx_description
1 polymer ?
#
loop_
_entity_poly.entity_id
_entity_poly.type
_entity_poly.pdbx_seq_one_letter_code
_entity_poly.pdbx_strand_id
1 'polypeptide(L)'
;MPGLGPMVLPGKVGFADDKGWRLTPATSRRSWRTILSATAPRGRSCAMAISACWLETAPKGFSPDWVRYEKGKGWELKADKPIIGSYDAIRVYLWVGMLNDGDKQKTRLLAHF
;
A
#
# COMPACT_ATOMS: atom_id res chain seq x y z
N MET A 1 -9.96 3.13 -6.13
CA MET A 1 -10.19 4.19 -5.12
C MET A 1 -10.11 5.53 -5.82
N PRO A 2 -11.03 6.47 -5.52
CA PRO A 2 -10.94 7.83 -6.05
C PRO A 2 -9.57 8.42 -5.73
N GLY A 3 -8.90 9.06 -6.70
CA GLY A 3 -7.56 9.63 -6.52
C GLY A 3 -6.38 8.65 -6.61
N LEU A 4 -6.50 7.43 -6.07
CA LEU A 4 -5.40 6.44 -6.03
C LEU A 4 -5.37 5.44 -7.19
N GLY A 5 -6.51 5.19 -7.85
CA GLY A 5 -6.62 4.15 -8.89
C GLY A 5 -6.98 2.76 -8.33
N PRO A 6 -6.81 1.68 -9.11
CA PRO A 6 -7.15 0.33 -8.68
C PRO A 6 -6.24 -0.14 -7.53
N MET A 7 -6.83 -0.70 -6.47
CA MET A 7 -6.13 -1.16 -5.28
C MET A 7 -6.61 -2.55 -4.88
N VAL A 8 -5.73 -3.33 -4.28
CA VAL A 8 -6.05 -4.65 -3.73
C VAL A 8 -6.59 -4.49 -2.32
N LEU A 9 -7.76 -5.06 -2.05
CA LEU A 9 -8.33 -5.09 -0.71
C LEU A 9 -7.78 -6.29 0.07
N PRO A 10 -7.64 -6.18 1.41
CA PRO A 10 -7.18 -7.29 2.25
C PRO A 10 -8.07 -8.54 2.18
N GLY A 11 -9.35 -8.37 1.82
CA GLY A 11 -10.30 -9.46 1.64
C GLY A 11 -11.55 -9.00 0.89
N LYS A 12 -12.44 -9.97 0.59
CA LYS A 12 -13.66 -9.74 -0.20
C LYS A 12 -14.72 -8.91 0.54
N VAL A 13 -14.80 -9.02 1.87
CA VAL A 13 -15.85 -8.43 2.70
C VAL A 13 -15.23 -7.75 3.93
N GLY A 14 -15.81 -6.63 4.37
CA GLY A 14 -15.43 -5.93 5.62
C GLY A 14 -14.32 -4.87 5.48
N PHE A 15 -13.79 -4.66 4.28
CA PHE A 15 -12.69 -3.72 4.02
C PHE A 15 -13.09 -2.47 3.22
N ALA A 16 -14.36 -2.36 2.86
CA ALA A 16 -14.95 -1.22 2.18
C ALA A 16 -16.31 -0.93 2.81
N ASP A 17 -16.57 0.35 3.08
CA ASP A 17 -17.85 0.87 3.55
C ASP A 17 -18.17 2.19 2.80
N ASP A 18 -19.32 2.79 3.08
CA ASP A 18 -19.76 4.02 2.40
C ASP A 18 -18.81 5.21 2.60
N LYS A 19 -18.03 5.20 3.70
CA LYS A 19 -17.12 6.28 4.08
C LYS A 19 -15.71 6.07 3.53
N GLY A 20 -15.28 4.82 3.31
CA GLY A 20 -13.93 4.55 2.81
C GLY A 20 -13.51 3.09 2.79
N TRP A 21 -12.19 2.89 2.76
CA TRP A 21 -11.55 1.60 2.64
C TRP A 21 -10.52 1.40 3.73
N ARG A 22 -10.46 0.18 4.26
CA ARG A 22 -9.43 -0.24 5.21
C ARG A 22 -8.42 -1.11 4.48
N LEU A 23 -7.15 -0.72 4.57
CA LEU A 23 -6.05 -1.35 3.84
C LEU A 23 -4.94 -1.78 4.80
N THR A 24 -4.18 -2.79 4.35
CA THR A 24 -2.96 -3.25 5.00
C THR A 24 -1.84 -3.11 3.97
N PRO A 25 -0.86 -2.20 4.14
CA PRO A 25 0.29 -2.08 3.24
C PRO A 25 0.97 -3.43 2.95
N ALA A 26 1.04 -4.30 3.96
CA ALA A 26 1.68 -5.61 3.90
C ALA A 26 0.95 -6.67 3.08
N THR A 27 -0.35 -6.50 2.80
CA THR A 27 -1.11 -7.49 1.99
C THR A 27 -0.58 -7.57 0.57
N SER A 28 -0.02 -6.48 0.05
CA SER A 28 0.53 -6.40 -1.30
C SER A 28 1.91 -7.07 -1.40
N ARG A 29 1.94 -8.40 -1.50
CA ARG A 29 3.19 -9.15 -1.70
C ARG A 29 3.90 -8.71 -2.98
N ARG A 30 5.24 -8.78 -2.99
CA ARG A 30 6.06 -8.46 -4.17
C ARG A 30 5.55 -9.13 -5.46
N SER A 31 5.22 -10.41 -5.38
CA SER A 31 4.74 -11.18 -6.55
C SER A 31 3.51 -10.57 -7.20
N TRP A 32 2.65 -9.89 -6.43
CA TRP A 32 1.45 -9.27 -6.97
C TRP A 32 1.78 -8.08 -7.85
N ARG A 33 2.78 -7.23 -7.54
CA ARG A 33 3.14 -6.11 -8.43
C ARG A 33 3.64 -6.61 -9.78
N THR A 34 4.48 -7.65 -9.78
CA THR A 34 5.02 -8.25 -11.01
C THR A 34 3.92 -8.96 -11.81
N ILE A 35 3.13 -9.82 -11.16
CA ILE A 35 2.05 -10.59 -11.80
C ILE A 35 0.96 -9.64 -12.33
N LEU A 36 0.49 -8.70 -11.51
CA LEU A 36 -0.53 -7.73 -11.93
C LEU A 36 -0.03 -6.94 -13.13
N SER A 37 1.19 -6.38 -13.07
CA SER A 37 1.74 -5.59 -14.18
C SER A 37 1.87 -6.37 -15.49
N ALA A 38 2.11 -7.68 -15.42
CA ALA A 38 2.28 -8.55 -16.57
C ALA A 38 0.96 -9.11 -17.14
N THR A 39 -0.05 -9.33 -16.29
CA THR A 39 -1.23 -10.14 -16.66
C THR A 39 -2.56 -9.39 -16.59
N ALA A 40 -2.65 -8.32 -15.81
CA ALA A 40 -3.91 -7.62 -15.58
C ALA A 40 -4.05 -6.38 -16.49
N PRO A 41 -5.23 -6.14 -17.09
CA PRO A 41 -5.49 -4.96 -17.94
C PRO A 41 -5.22 -3.60 -17.28
N ARG A 42 -5.24 -3.54 -15.93
CA ARG A 42 -4.89 -2.34 -15.13
C ARG A 42 -3.73 -2.58 -14.17
N GLY A 43 -2.90 -3.56 -14.47
CA GLY A 43 -1.84 -4.07 -13.63
C GLY A 43 -0.80 -3.05 -13.22
N ARG A 44 -0.29 -2.28 -14.18
CA ARG A 44 0.72 -1.24 -13.93
C ARG A 44 0.17 -0.14 -13.03
N SER A 45 -1.06 0.30 -13.28
CA SER A 45 -1.74 1.29 -12.43
C SER A 45 -1.93 0.77 -11.00
N CYS A 46 -2.28 -0.52 -10.83
CA CYS A 46 -2.39 -1.13 -9.51
C CYS A 46 -1.04 -1.23 -8.80
N ALA A 47 0.02 -1.61 -9.51
CA ALA A 47 1.37 -1.63 -8.94
C ALA A 47 1.79 -0.23 -8.49
N MET A 48 1.56 0.79 -9.32
CA MET A 48 1.83 2.19 -8.97
C MET A 48 1.03 2.64 -7.74
N ALA A 49 -0.26 2.30 -7.66
CA ALA A 49 -1.11 2.61 -6.51
C ALA A 49 -0.61 1.94 -5.22
N ILE A 50 -0.11 0.71 -5.29
CA ILE A 50 0.52 0.02 -4.16
C ILE A 50 1.78 0.77 -3.68
N SER A 51 2.63 1.24 -4.59
CA SER A 51 3.81 2.03 -4.21
C SER A 51 3.44 3.38 -3.61
N ALA A 52 2.42 4.04 -4.17
CA ALA A 52 1.90 5.29 -3.62
C ALA A 52 1.37 5.06 -2.19
N CYS A 53 0.60 3.99 -1.98
CA CYS A 53 0.16 3.58 -0.65
C CYS A 53 1.32 3.40 0.32
N TRP A 54 2.40 2.70 -0.06
CA TRP A 54 3.54 2.49 0.83
C TRP A 54 4.24 3.80 1.23
N LEU A 55 4.45 4.71 0.28
CA LEU A 55 5.11 6.00 0.51
C LEU A 55 4.23 6.98 1.28
N GLU A 56 2.96 7.08 0.92
CA GLU A 56 2.06 8.09 1.48
C GLU A 56 1.57 7.73 2.88
N THR A 57 1.59 6.44 3.25
CA THR A 57 1.12 5.97 4.56
C THR A 57 2.23 5.89 5.60
N ALA A 58 3.48 6.13 5.21
CA ALA A 58 4.65 6.12 6.06
C ALA A 58 5.35 7.49 6.15
N PRO A 59 4.66 8.57 6.57
CA PRO A 59 5.21 9.93 6.55
C PRO A 59 6.49 10.12 7.39
N LYS A 60 6.79 9.18 8.30
CA LYS A 60 8.01 9.15 9.12
C LYS A 60 8.97 8.00 8.77
N GLY A 61 8.77 7.33 7.64
CA GLY A 61 9.55 6.16 7.23
C GLY A 61 9.14 4.84 7.90
N PHE A 62 8.01 4.80 8.61
CA PHE A 62 7.50 3.57 9.22
C PHE A 62 6.14 3.21 8.62
N SER A 63 6.07 2.02 8.00
CA SER A 63 4.83 1.53 7.44
C SER A 63 3.86 1.10 8.55
N PRO A 64 2.56 1.39 8.43
CA PRO A 64 1.56 0.94 9.39
C PRO A 64 1.06 -0.48 9.09
N ASP A 65 0.56 -1.18 10.11
CA ASP A 65 -0.13 -2.46 9.92
C ASP A 65 -1.45 -2.23 9.17
N TRP A 66 -2.19 -1.20 9.57
CA TRP A 66 -3.48 -0.86 9.02
C TRP A 66 -3.60 0.64 8.81
N VAL A 67 -4.24 1.02 7.71
CA VAL A 67 -4.54 2.41 7.38
C VAL A 67 -5.90 2.51 6.72
N ARG A 68 -6.57 3.64 6.93
CA ARG A 68 -7.87 3.94 6.31
C ARG A 68 -7.70 4.99 5.23
N TYR A 69 -8.42 4.81 4.13
CA TYR A 69 -8.54 5.77 3.04
C TYR A 69 -9.99 6.24 2.95
N GLU A 70 -10.25 7.53 3.14
CA GLU A 70 -11.59 8.09 3.08
C GLU A 70 -11.86 8.77 1.74
N LYS A 71 -13.06 8.55 1.21
CA LYS A 71 -13.50 9.18 -0.04
C LYS A 71 -13.56 10.70 0.14
N GLY A 72 -12.75 11.42 -0.63
CA GLY A 72 -12.71 12.89 -0.61
C GLY A 72 -11.80 13.51 0.46
N LYS A 73 -11.23 12.72 1.38
CA LYS A 73 -10.24 13.20 2.37
C LYS A 73 -8.84 12.61 2.20
N GLY A 74 -8.73 11.39 1.68
CA GLY A 74 -7.45 10.72 1.49
C GLY A 74 -7.06 9.81 2.65
N TRP A 75 -5.76 9.67 2.92
CA TRP A 75 -5.23 8.82 3.98
C TRP A 75 -5.52 9.37 5.38
N GLU A 76 -6.11 8.54 6.22
CA GLU A 76 -6.33 8.86 7.63
C GLU A 76 -5.09 8.49 8.45
N LEU A 77 -4.16 9.43 8.55
CA LEU A 77 -2.89 9.28 9.28
C LEU A 77 -2.94 9.84 10.71
N LYS A 78 -4.08 10.43 11.08
CA LYS A 78 -4.38 10.95 12.42
C LYS A 78 -5.64 10.24 12.91
N ALA A 79 -5.44 9.15 13.63
CA ALA A 79 -6.53 8.39 14.24
C ALA A 79 -6.47 8.54 15.77
N ASP A 80 -7.63 8.42 16.43
CA ASP A 80 -7.74 8.47 17.90
C ASP A 80 -6.91 7.38 18.57
N LYS A 81 -6.68 6.27 17.86
CA LYS A 81 -5.75 5.21 18.24
C LYS A 81 -4.44 5.37 17.47
N PRO A 82 -3.28 5.14 18.10
CA PRO A 82 -2.00 5.24 17.43
C PRO A 82 -1.95 4.28 16.25
N ILE A 83 -1.54 4.81 15.10
CA ILE A 83 -1.24 4.02 13.92
C ILE A 83 0.10 3.34 14.18
N ILE A 84 0.07 2.03 14.40
CA ILE A 84 1.24 1.21 14.71
C ILE A 84 1.69 0.41 13.50
N GLY A 85 3.01 0.22 13.39
CA GLY A 85 3.63 -0.77 12.52
C GLY A 85 4.25 -1.85 13.38
N SER A 86 3.85 -3.11 13.18
CA SER A 86 4.31 -4.27 13.93
C SER A 86 4.38 -5.49 13.00
N TYR A 87 3.73 -6.59 13.37
CA TYR A 87 3.79 -7.89 12.67
C TYR A 87 3.34 -7.83 11.21
N ASP A 88 2.39 -6.96 10.87
CA ASP A 88 1.97 -6.84 9.48
C ASP A 88 2.98 -6.00 8.70
N ALA A 89 3.27 -4.80 9.19
CA ALA A 89 4.13 -3.81 8.57
C ALA A 89 5.55 -4.30 8.31
N ILE A 90 6.10 -5.19 9.15
CA ILE A 90 7.46 -5.70 8.95
C ILE A 90 7.67 -6.34 7.57
N ARG A 91 6.60 -6.91 6.99
CA ARG A 91 6.65 -7.54 5.66
C ARG A 91 6.80 -6.53 4.53
N VAL A 92 6.43 -5.26 4.74
CA VAL A 92 6.61 -4.20 3.73
C VAL A 92 8.10 -4.03 3.41
N TYR A 93 8.95 -3.96 4.43
CA TYR A 93 10.40 -3.81 4.24
C TYR A 93 11.00 -5.03 3.53
N LEU A 94 10.53 -6.24 3.86
CA LEU A 94 10.90 -7.46 3.14
C LEU A 94 10.54 -7.35 1.64
N TRP A 95 9.32 -6.92 1.32
CA TRP A 95 8.89 -6.80 -0.08
C TRP A 95 9.66 -5.74 -0.85
N VAL A 96 9.95 -4.59 -0.22
CA VAL A 96 10.78 -3.53 -0.81
C VAL A 96 12.20 -4.04 -1.09
N GLY A 97 12.82 -4.73 -0.12
CA GLY A 97 14.15 -5.31 -0.29
C GLY A 97 14.23 -6.34 -1.43
N MET A 98 13.15 -7.10 -1.63
CA MET A 98 13.07 -8.12 -2.69
C MET A 98 12.72 -7.56 -4.08
N LEU A 99 12.41 -6.27 -4.25
CA LEU A 99 12.15 -5.68 -5.57
C LEU A 99 13.34 -5.88 -6.52
N ASN A 100 13.08 -5.96 -7.82
CA ASN A 100 14.15 -6.00 -8.83
C ASN A 100 14.92 -4.66 -8.79
N ASP A 101 16.25 -4.70 -8.89
CA ASP A 101 17.08 -3.48 -8.90
C ASP A 101 16.78 -2.55 -10.09
N GLY A 102 16.25 -3.09 -11.19
CA GLY A 102 15.74 -2.30 -12.31
C GLY A 102 14.35 -1.66 -12.09
N ASP A 103 13.67 -1.95 -10.97
CA ASP A 103 12.39 -1.29 -10.64
C ASP A 103 12.67 0.17 -10.22
N LYS A 104 12.18 1.11 -11.03
CA LYS A 104 12.33 2.56 -10.78
C LYS A 104 11.77 3.01 -9.43
N GLN A 105 10.84 2.26 -8.82
CA GLN A 105 10.29 2.56 -7.50
C GLN A 105 11.19 2.05 -6.35
N LYS A 106 12.07 1.07 -6.58
CA LYS A 106 12.86 0.44 -5.50
C LYS A 106 13.74 1.44 -4.78
N THR A 107 14.52 2.24 -5.51
CA THR A 107 15.41 3.25 -4.93
C THR A 107 14.65 4.27 -4.10
N ARG A 108 13.48 4.72 -4.58
CA ARG A 108 12.64 5.67 -3.86
C ARG A 108 12.06 5.07 -2.58
N LEU A 109 11.64 3.82 -2.60
CA LEU A 109 11.09 3.12 -1.44
C LEU A 109 12.19 2.85 -0.39
N LEU A 110 13.38 2.41 -0.81
CA LEU A 110 14.52 2.19 0.08
C LEU A 110 15.05 3.47 0.72
N ALA A 111 14.95 4.62 0.05
CA ALA A 111 15.35 5.90 0.64
C ALA A 111 14.28 6.48 1.58
N HIS A 112 13.05 6.00 1.49
CA HIS A 112 11.92 6.50 2.27
C HIS A 112 11.74 5.75 3.59
N PHE A 113 12.01 4.44 3.59
CA PHE A 113 11.97 3.56 4.76
C PHE A 113 13.37 3.43 5.37
#